data_AF-A0A3D5AC22-F1
#
_entry.id   AF-A0A3D5AC22-F1
#
_cell.length_a   1.000
_cell.length_b   1.000
_cell.length_c   1.000
_cell.angle_alpha   90.00
_cell.angle_beta   90.00
_cell.angle_gamma   90.00
#
_symmetry.space_group_name_H-M   'P 1'
#
loop_
_entity.id
_entity.type
_entity.pdbx_description
1 polymer ?
#
loop_
_entity_poly.entity_id
_entity_poly.type
_entity_poly.pdbx_seq_one_letter_code
_entity_poly.pdbx_strand_id
1 'polypeptide(L)'
;MKIWHYFLGTLLIFGLLSWLSYHNGMAYHGLTTIGFPLTYYKEGVGQSLDTGQMEGFSHYSLLAVAANLICSFLTYFASRYLFNMWKDRTS
;
A
#
# COMPACT_ATOMS: atom_id res chain seq x y z
N MET A 1 -11.66 10.51 -22.86
CA MET A 1 -11.86 10.68 -21.41
C MET A 1 -12.03 9.39 -20.60
N LYS A 2 -12.05 8.18 -21.20
CA LYS A 2 -12.26 6.93 -20.43
C LYS A 2 -11.04 6.49 -19.60
N ILE A 3 -9.81 6.67 -20.10
CA ILE A 3 -8.56 6.18 -19.45
C ILE A 3 -8.32 6.81 -18.07
N TRP A 4 -8.67 8.10 -17.91
CA TRP A 4 -8.50 8.86 -16.66
C TRP A 4 -9.29 8.26 -15.49
N HIS A 5 -10.46 7.67 -15.76
CA HIS A 5 -11.27 7.02 -14.73
C HIS A 5 -10.61 5.76 -14.19
N TYR A 6 -9.93 5.00 -15.04
CA TYR A 6 -9.19 3.80 -14.62
C TYR A 6 -7.96 4.19 -13.78
N PHE A 7 -7.25 5.23 -14.21
CA PHE A 7 -6.10 5.74 -13.47
C PHE A 7 -6.51 6.27 -12.10
N LEU A 8 -7.55 7.12 -12.04
CA LEU A 8 -8.05 7.66 -10.79
C LEU A 8 -8.59 6.56 -9.86
N GLY A 9 -9.35 5.60 -10.40
CA GLY A 9 -9.84 4.45 -9.63
C GLY A 9 -8.71 3.60 -9.05
N THR A 10 -7.64 3.38 -9.83
CA THR A 10 -6.43 2.67 -9.36
C THR A 10 -5.74 3.42 -8.23
N LEU A 11 -5.56 4.73 -8.36
CA LEU A 11 -4.94 5.56 -7.31
C LEU A 11 -5.79 5.60 -6.04
N LEU A 12 -7.11 5.69 -6.15
CA LEU A 12 -8.01 5.64 -5.01
C LEU A 12 -7.91 4.31 -4.26
N ILE A 13 -7.89 3.19 -4.98
CA ILE A 13 -7.71 1.87 -4.37
C ILE A 13 -6.33 1.74 -3.74
N PHE A 14 -5.28 2.19 -4.43
CA PHE A 14 -3.92 2.16 -3.89
C PHE A 14 -3.81 2.96 -2.59
N GLY A 15 -4.34 4.19 -2.58
CA GLY A 15 -4.36 5.05 -1.40
C GLY A 15 -5.17 4.44 -0.25
N LEU A 16 -6.35 3.90 -0.55
CA LEU A 16 -7.23 3.30 0.46
C LEU A 16 -6.62 2.02 1.05
N LEU A 17 -6.06 1.14 0.24
CA LEU A 17 -5.43 -0.09 0.71
C LEU A 17 -4.13 0.19 1.46
N SER A 18 -3.35 1.17 1.02
CA SER A 18 -2.15 1.63 1.75
C SER A 18 -2.54 2.26 3.09
N TRP A 19 -3.61 3.04 3.13
CA TRP A 19 -4.14 3.60 4.37
C TRP A 19 -4.60 2.51 5.33
N LEU A 20 -5.34 1.51 4.84
CA LEU A 20 -5.78 0.38 5.65
C LEU A 20 -4.62 -0.49 6.16
N SER A 21 -3.52 -0.56 5.42
CA SER A 21 -2.33 -1.31 5.83
C SER A 21 -1.34 -0.50 6.67
N TYR A 22 -1.65 0.76 6.94
CA TYR A 22 -0.84 1.59 7.81
C TYR A 22 -0.84 1.02 9.23
N HIS A 23 0.36 0.80 9.75
CA HIS A 23 0.59 0.41 11.12
C HIS A 23 1.54 1.42 11.75
N ASN A 24 1.12 2.08 12.82
CA ASN A 24 1.96 3.01 13.56
C ASN A 24 2.70 2.26 14.68
N GLY A 25 4.02 2.20 14.60
CA GLY A 25 4.86 1.60 15.62
C GLY A 25 5.10 2.57 16.76
N MET A 26 5.05 2.10 18.02
CA MET A 26 5.46 2.94 19.16
C MET A 26 6.95 3.26 19.10
N ALA A 27 7.32 4.50 19.46
CA ALA A 27 8.64 5.12 19.27
C ALA A 27 9.88 4.33 19.73
N TYR A 28 9.73 3.32 20.60
CA TYR A 28 10.85 2.55 21.14
C TYR A 28 10.77 1.04 20.88
N HIS A 29 9.63 0.50 20.41
CA HIS A 29 9.40 -0.95 20.29
C HIS A 29 8.59 -1.36 19.05
N GLY A 30 8.01 -0.42 18.32
CA GLY A 30 7.17 -0.70 17.15
C GLY A 30 7.77 -0.20 15.85
N LEU A 31 7.48 -0.93 14.77
CA LEU A 31 7.80 -0.50 13.42
C LEU A 31 6.60 0.26 12.83
N THR A 32 6.80 1.50 12.44
CA THR A 32 5.84 2.19 11.59
C THR A 32 5.97 1.62 10.20
N THR A 33 4.90 1.01 9.67
CA THR A 33 4.92 0.37 8.36
C THR A 33 3.70 0.77 7.55
N ILE A 34 3.88 0.83 6.23
CA ILE A 34 2.79 1.01 5.28
C ILE A 34 3.11 0.24 4.00
N GLY A 35 2.09 -0.38 3.43
CA GLY A 35 2.16 -0.92 2.09
C GLY A 35 1.17 -2.03 1.81
N PHE A 36 0.72 -2.14 0.56
CA PHE A 36 -0.28 -3.12 0.19
C PHE A 36 -0.15 -3.59 -1.26
N PRO A 37 -0.01 -4.91 -1.53
CA PRO A 37 0.15 -6.00 -0.55
C PRO A 37 1.56 -6.09 0.06
N LEU A 38 2.54 -5.36 -0.49
CA LEU A 38 3.92 -5.36 -0.01
C LEU A 38 4.22 -4.10 0.77
N THR A 39 4.90 -4.22 1.91
CA THR A 39 5.41 -3.06 2.66
C THR A 39 6.41 -2.29 1.79
N TYR A 40 6.06 -1.07 1.39
CA TYR A 40 6.95 -0.22 0.61
C TYR A 40 7.67 0.82 1.47
N TYR A 41 7.15 1.09 2.67
CA TYR A 41 7.80 1.98 3.61
C TYR A 41 7.74 1.39 5.02
N LYS A 42 8.88 1.44 5.71
CA LYS A 42 8.99 1.13 7.13
C LYS A 42 9.97 2.07 7.81
N GLU A 43 9.66 2.44 9.03
CA GLU A 43 10.46 3.29 9.89
C GLU A 43 10.46 2.71 11.31
N GLY A 44 11.56 2.90 12.04
CA GLY A 44 11.66 2.52 13.44
C GLY A 44 13.01 2.86 14.04
N VAL A 45 13.26 2.34 15.23
CA VAL A 45 14.54 2.48 15.94
C VAL A 45 15.14 1.08 16.11
N GLY A 46 16.43 0.95 15.85
CA GLY A 46 17.17 -0.30 15.99
C GLY A 46 18.61 -0.08 16.42
N GLN A 47 19.27 -1.13 16.89
CA GLN A 47 20.69 -1.05 17.24
C GLN A 47 21.53 -0.98 15.96
N SER A 48 22.31 0.09 15.84
CA SER A 48 23.28 0.26 14.76
C SER A 48 24.46 -0.68 14.96
N LEU A 49 24.81 -1.45 13.92
CA LEU A 49 25.96 -2.37 13.97
C LEU A 49 27.31 -1.62 13.93
N ASP A 50 27.32 -0.39 13.42
CA ASP A 50 28.54 0.42 13.28
C ASP A 50 28.85 1.21 14.57
N THR A 51 27.83 1.84 15.17
CA THR A 51 28.00 2.70 16.36
C THR A 51 27.66 2.00 17.68
N GLY A 52 26.96 0.86 17.62
CA GLY A 52 26.46 0.14 18.78
C GLY A 52 25.31 0.84 19.52
N GLN A 53 24.87 2.01 19.05
CA GLN A 53 23.81 2.82 19.66
C GLN A 53 22.44 2.57 19.02
N MET A 54 21.37 2.94 19.71
CA MET A 54 20.01 2.95 19.16
C MET A 54 19.87 4.11 18.18
N GLU A 55 19.66 3.80 16.90
CA GLU A 55 19.51 4.77 15.83
C GLU A 55 18.18 4.56 15.09
N GLY A 56 17.60 5.65 14.62
CA GLY A 56 16.41 5.61 13.77
C GLY A 56 16.78 5.13 12.36
N PHE A 57 15.90 4.35 11.73
CA PHE A 57 16.04 3.97 10.33
C PHE A 57 14.73 4.17 9.58
N SER A 58 14.85 4.49 8.30
CA SER A 58 13.74 4.50 7.35
C SER A 58 14.14 3.71 6.11
N HIS A 59 13.27 2.83 5.64
CA HIS A 59 13.49 2.06 4.44
C HIS A 59 12.31 2.22 3.48
N TYR A 60 12.62 2.64 2.25
CA TYR A 60 11.66 2.79 1.17
C TYR A 60 12.00 1.89 -0.01
N SER A 61 11.01 1.17 -0.54
CA SER A 61 11.17 0.27 -1.69
C SER A 61 10.30 0.75 -2.85
N LEU A 62 10.95 1.31 -3.88
CA LEU A 62 10.27 1.73 -5.11
C LEU A 62 9.66 0.53 -5.86
N LEU A 63 10.33 -0.63 -5.82
CA LEU A 63 9.83 -1.86 -6.43
C LEU A 63 8.53 -2.32 -5.77
N ALA A 64 8.44 -2.23 -4.44
CA ALA A 64 7.21 -2.53 -3.72
C ALA A 64 6.08 -1.56 -4.08
N VAL A 65 6.35 -0.26 -4.25
CA VAL A 65 5.34 0.70 -4.74
C VAL A 65 4.83 0.32 -6.12
N ALA A 66 5.74 -0.02 -7.05
CA ALA A 66 5.35 -0.42 -8.40
C ALA A 66 4.48 -1.69 -8.40
N ALA A 67 4.88 -2.71 -7.63
CA ALA A 67 4.10 -3.94 -7.48
C ALA A 67 2.71 -3.64 -6.89
N ASN A 68 2.63 -2.78 -5.88
CA ASN A 68 1.39 -2.40 -5.24
C ASN A 68 0.45 -1.60 -6.16
N LEU A 69 0.99 -0.77 -7.04
CA LEU A 69 0.20 -0.08 -8.08
C LEU A 69 -0.41 -1.09 -9.06
N ILE A 70 0.36 -2.10 -9.47
CA ILE A 70 -0.15 -3.19 -10.33
C ILE A 70 -1.26 -3.96 -9.59
N CYS A 71 -1.06 -4.33 -8.33
CA CYS A 71 -2.09 -4.99 -7.52
C CYS A 71 -3.35 -4.13 -7.40
N SER A 72 -3.20 -2.83 -7.15
CA SER A 72 -4.33 -1.90 -7.04
C SER A 72 -5.11 -1.78 -8.34
N PHE A 73 -4.43 -1.81 -9.49
CA PHE A 73 -5.07 -1.82 -10.80
C PHE A 73 -5.90 -3.10 -11.00
N LEU A 74 -5.34 -4.26 -10.63
CA LEU A 74 -6.04 -5.54 -10.70
C LEU A 74 -7.25 -5.56 -9.76
N THR A 75 -7.11 -5.05 -8.53
CA THR A 75 -8.23 -4.93 -7.58
C THR A 75 -9.32 -4.04 -8.13
N TYR A 76 -8.99 -2.88 -8.71
CA TYR A 76 -9.97 -1.99 -9.35
C TYR A 76 -10.77 -2.71 -10.44
N PHE A 77 -10.05 -3.42 -11.32
CA PHE A 77 -10.66 -4.13 -12.41
C PHE A 77 -11.58 -5.27 -11.92
N ALA A 78 -11.11 -6.05 -10.93
CA ALA A 78 -11.89 -7.12 -10.31
C ALA A 78 -13.16 -6.59 -9.61
N SER A 79 -13.05 -5.53 -8.80
CA SER A 79 -14.19 -4.90 -8.14
C SER A 79 -15.23 -4.42 -9.15
N ARG A 80 -14.79 -3.78 -10.24
CA ARG A 80 -15.67 -3.32 -11.30
C ARG A 80 -16.34 -4.46 -12.05
N TYR A 81 -15.60 -5.53 -12.33
CA TYR A 81 -16.13 -6.73 -12.96
C TYR A 81 -17.23 -7.37 -12.11
N LEU A 82 -16.97 -7.56 -10.81
CA LEU A 82 -17.93 -8.10 -9.85
C LEU A 82 -19.18 -7.22 -9.73
N PHE A 83 -19.00 -5.89 -9.67
CA PHE A 83 -20.13 -4.96 -9.62
C PHE A 83 -21.03 -5.06 -10.85
N ASN A 84 -20.45 -5.13 -12.05
CA ASN A 84 -21.23 -5.30 -13.28
C ASN A 84 -21.97 -6.65 -13.31
N MET A 85 -21.29 -7.73 -12.93
CA MET A 85 -21.90 -9.06 -12.86
C MET A 85 -23.08 -9.09 -11.87
N TRP A 86 -22.96 -8.40 -10.74
CA TRP A 86 -24.05 -8.29 -9.77
C TRP A 86 -25.22 -7.47 -10.31
N LYS A 87 -24.93 -6.33 -10.96
CA LYS A 87 -25.94 -5.48 -11.60
C LYS A 87 -26.72 -6.23 -12.68
N ASP A 88 -26.04 -7.00 -13.52
CA ASP A 88 -26.68 -7.76 -14.60
C ASP A 88 -27.55 -8.92 -14.08
N ARG A 89 -27.31 -9.40 -12.85
CA ARG A 89 -28.17 -10.41 -12.19
C ARG A 89 -29.39 -9.83 -11.47
N THR A 90 -29.41 -8.52 -11.21
CA THR A 90 -30.45 -7.85 -10.41
C THR A 90 -31.35 -6.92 -11.23
N SER A 91 -31.04 -6.75 -12.52
CA SER A 91 -31.88 -6.12 -13.55
C SER A 91 -32.77 -7.14 -14.25
#